data_AF-A0A098Z358-F1
#
_entry.id   AF-A0A098Z358-F1
#
_cell.length_a   1.000
_cell.length_b   1.000
_cell.length_c   1.000
_cell.angle_alpha   90.00
_cell.angle_beta   90.00
_cell.angle_gamma   90.00
#
_symmetry.space_group_name_H-M   'P 1'
#
loop_
_entity.id
_entity.type
_entity.pdbx_description
1 polymer ?
#
loop_
_entity_poly.entity_id
_entity_poly.type
_entity_poly.pdbx_seq_one_letter_code
_entity_poly.pdbx_strand_id
1 'polypeptide(L)'
;MSNGQLIYLMVAIAVILVLAYVVAIFLRKRNEGRLEALEERKEELYNLPVNDEVEAVKNMHLIGQSQVAFREWNQKWVDLSLNSFADIENNLFEAEGYNHSFRFLKASHQIDQIESQITLIEEDIAAIRNALADLEKQESKNSGRVLHALDLFEELQHRVAENSEQYGQALDEIEKQLENIQSEFSQFVTLNSSGDPVEAAVILDNTENHILALSHIVDRVPALVTTLSTELPDQLQDLEAGYRKLIDANYHFVETDIEARFNLLYEAFKKNQENIRQLELDNAEYENGQAQEEINALYDIFTREIAAQKVVENLLATLPTYLQHMKENNTLLGEDIARLNKTYLLPETAASHVRRIQTELESFEAAIVEVTSNQEEPTQAYSVLEENLEDLQTQLKDIEDEQISVSERLTQIEKDDINARQKANVYVNRLHTIKRYMEKRNLPGIPQTFLKLFFTASNNTEDLMVELEQKMINIESVTRVLEIATNDMEALETETYNIVQYATLTEQLLQYSNRYRSFDERIQEAFNEALDIFEKEFDYHASFDKISQALEVAEPGVTNRFVTSYEKTRETIRF
;
A
#
# COMPACT_ATOMS: atom_id res chain seq x y z
N MET A 1 69.52 35.12 -76.24
CA MET A 1 69.72 34.00 -75.29
C MET A 1 69.91 32.72 -76.10
N SER A 2 70.88 31.88 -75.70
CA SER A 2 71.55 30.84 -76.51
C SER A 2 70.63 30.01 -77.42
N ASN A 3 71.10 29.68 -78.64
CA ASN A 3 70.34 28.92 -79.65
C ASN A 3 69.73 27.60 -79.12
N GLY A 4 70.35 26.96 -78.11
CA GLY A 4 69.76 25.84 -77.40
C GLY A 4 68.48 26.20 -76.64
N GLN A 5 68.44 27.34 -75.95
CA GLN A 5 67.25 27.83 -75.24
C GLN A 5 66.10 28.19 -76.18
N LEU A 6 66.40 28.72 -77.38
CA LEU A 6 65.38 29.04 -78.38
C LEU A 6 64.75 27.76 -78.98
N ILE A 7 65.56 26.71 -79.20
CA ILE A 7 65.09 25.39 -79.64
C ILE A 7 64.30 24.70 -78.52
N TYR A 8 64.78 24.73 -77.27
CA TYR A 8 64.02 24.18 -76.14
C TYR A 8 62.70 24.94 -75.91
N LEU A 9 62.66 26.26 -76.10
CA LEU A 9 61.43 27.05 -76.02
C LEU A 9 60.46 26.70 -77.15
N MET A 10 60.94 26.57 -78.40
CA MET A 10 60.12 26.22 -79.55
C MET A 10 59.58 24.78 -79.44
N VAL A 11 60.40 23.84 -78.98
CA VAL A 11 59.97 22.46 -78.67
C VAL A 11 58.99 22.44 -77.49
N ALA A 12 59.21 23.23 -76.43
CA ALA A 12 58.28 23.36 -75.32
C ALA A 12 56.93 23.94 -75.76
N ILE A 13 56.91 24.97 -76.62
CA ILE A 13 55.68 25.54 -77.20
C ILE A 13 54.98 24.51 -78.10
N ALA A 14 55.71 23.79 -78.94
CA ALA A 14 55.14 22.73 -79.77
C ALA A 14 54.53 21.60 -78.93
N VAL A 15 55.21 21.17 -77.86
CA VAL A 15 54.70 20.18 -76.91
C VAL A 15 53.46 20.70 -76.17
N ILE A 16 53.44 21.98 -75.77
CA ILE A 16 52.26 22.62 -75.15
C ILE A 16 51.09 22.67 -76.14
N LEU A 17 51.31 22.97 -77.42
CA LEU A 17 50.26 22.98 -78.44
C LEU A 17 49.71 21.59 -78.71
N VAL A 18 50.57 20.57 -78.77
CA VAL A 18 50.15 19.17 -78.90
C VAL A 18 49.35 18.72 -77.67
N LEU A 19 49.81 19.06 -76.47
CA LEU A 19 49.08 18.80 -75.22
C LEU A 19 47.73 19.51 -75.20
N ALA A 20 47.66 20.79 -75.58
CA ALA A 20 46.41 21.55 -75.66
C ALA A 20 45.43 20.96 -76.67
N TYR A 21 45.93 20.46 -77.81
CA TYR A 21 45.12 19.78 -78.82
C TYR A 21 44.57 18.43 -78.32
N VAL A 22 45.39 17.64 -77.64
CA VAL A 22 44.95 16.37 -77.01
C VAL A 22 43.90 16.64 -75.92
N VAL A 23 44.11 17.66 -75.08
CA VAL A 23 43.13 18.08 -74.05
C VAL A 23 41.83 18.56 -74.70
N ALA A 24 41.89 19.30 -75.80
CA ALA A 24 40.70 19.75 -76.53
C ALA A 24 39.90 18.58 -77.14
N ILE A 25 40.58 17.58 -77.71
CA ILE A 25 39.92 16.37 -78.22
C ILE A 25 39.29 15.58 -77.07
N PHE A 26 40.00 15.44 -75.95
CA PHE A 26 39.48 14.73 -74.79
C PHE A 26 38.25 15.42 -74.20
N LEU A 27 38.27 16.75 -74.04
CA LEU A 27 37.13 17.53 -73.56
C LEU A 27 35.94 17.47 -74.53
N ARG A 28 36.21 17.57 -75.84
CA ARG A 28 35.17 17.42 -76.86
C ARG A 28 34.49 16.06 -76.76
N LYS A 29 35.28 14.98 -76.74
CA LYS A 29 34.77 13.60 -76.67
C LYS A 29 34.04 13.32 -75.35
N ARG A 30 34.51 13.90 -74.24
CA ARG A 30 33.83 13.80 -72.93
C ARG A 30 32.47 14.49 -72.95
N ASN A 31 32.39 15.70 -73.50
CA ASN A 31 31.14 16.44 -73.61
C ASN A 31 30.17 15.79 -74.60
N GLU A 32 30.69 15.26 -75.71
CA GLU A 32 29.93 14.51 -76.73
C GLU A 32 29.30 13.24 -76.10
N GLY A 33 30.07 12.47 -75.32
CA GLY A 33 29.50 11.32 -74.60
C GLY A 33 28.50 11.69 -73.49
N ARG A 34 28.61 12.88 -72.87
CA ARG A 34 27.57 13.36 -71.94
C ARG A 34 26.31 13.80 -72.68
N LEU A 35 26.43 14.43 -73.84
CA LEU A 35 25.31 14.83 -74.68
C LEU A 35 24.55 13.60 -75.19
N GLU A 36 25.26 12.60 -75.71
CA GLU A 36 24.69 11.33 -76.17
C GLU A 36 23.92 10.61 -75.04
N ALA A 37 24.49 10.57 -73.83
CA ALA A 37 23.81 9.99 -72.67
C ALA A 37 22.55 10.78 -72.22
N LEU A 38 22.56 12.11 -72.37
CA LEU A 38 21.39 12.95 -72.09
C LEU A 38 20.31 12.80 -73.16
N GLU A 39 20.71 12.60 -74.42
CA GLU A 39 19.80 12.32 -75.53
C GLU A 39 19.11 10.95 -75.36
N GLU A 40 19.88 9.91 -75.00
CA GLU A 40 19.37 8.57 -74.68
C GLU A 40 18.38 8.63 -73.50
N ARG A 41 18.73 9.32 -72.40
CA ARG A 41 17.83 9.48 -71.24
C ARG A 41 16.55 10.25 -71.60
N LYS A 42 16.63 11.25 -72.47
CA LYS A 42 15.47 11.98 -72.97
C LYS A 42 14.58 11.08 -73.84
N GLU A 43 15.17 10.28 -74.72
CA GLU A 43 14.44 9.32 -75.56
C GLU A 43 13.74 8.24 -74.73
N GLU A 44 14.39 7.72 -73.68
CA GLU A 44 13.77 6.80 -72.72
C GLU A 44 12.56 7.42 -72.02
N LEU A 45 12.69 8.66 -71.52
CA LEU A 45 11.60 9.38 -70.87
C LEU A 45 10.43 9.69 -71.82
N TYR A 46 10.72 9.97 -73.09
CA TYR A 46 9.71 10.24 -74.12
C TYR A 46 8.95 8.96 -74.53
N ASN A 47 9.64 7.82 -74.58
CA ASN A 47 9.06 6.53 -74.96
C ASN A 47 8.32 5.82 -73.81
N LEU A 48 8.27 6.40 -72.60
CA LEU A 48 7.45 5.89 -71.52
C LEU A 48 5.96 5.90 -71.92
N PRO A 49 5.21 4.82 -71.65
CA PRO A 49 3.80 4.69 -72.04
C PRO A 49 2.86 5.50 -71.12
N VAL A 50 3.21 6.74 -70.78
CA VAL A 50 2.40 7.61 -69.93
C VAL A 50 1.07 7.94 -70.61
N ASN A 51 1.05 8.03 -71.94
CA ASN A 51 -0.20 8.22 -72.69
C ASN A 51 -1.16 7.04 -72.52
N ASP A 52 -0.66 5.81 -72.46
CA ASP A 52 -1.50 4.62 -72.24
C ASP A 52 -2.09 4.63 -70.81
N GLU A 53 -1.29 5.04 -69.81
CA GLU A 53 -1.74 5.21 -68.42
C GLU A 53 -2.79 6.33 -68.30
N VAL A 54 -2.58 7.46 -68.99
CA VAL A 54 -3.55 8.57 -69.05
C VAL A 54 -4.84 8.14 -69.75
N GLU A 55 -4.76 7.36 -70.84
CA GLU A 55 -5.95 6.83 -71.53
C GLU A 55 -6.70 5.79 -70.69
N ALA A 56 -5.98 4.93 -69.96
CA ALA A 56 -6.58 3.97 -69.03
C ALA A 56 -7.42 4.70 -67.95
N VAL A 57 -6.86 5.73 -67.32
CA VAL A 57 -7.57 6.54 -66.31
C VAL A 57 -8.68 7.39 -66.95
N LYS A 58 -8.50 7.88 -68.18
CA LYS A 58 -9.56 8.60 -68.91
C LYS A 58 -10.78 7.71 -69.21
N ASN A 59 -10.56 6.43 -69.49
CA ASN A 59 -11.63 5.47 -69.73
C ASN A 59 -12.45 5.16 -68.47
N MET A 60 -11.93 5.47 -67.27
CA MET A 60 -12.62 5.31 -65.99
C MET A 60 -13.71 6.37 -65.70
N HIS A 61 -14.07 7.21 -66.69
CA HIS A 61 -15.21 8.17 -66.62
C HIS A 61 -15.22 9.05 -65.36
N LEU A 62 -14.10 9.71 -65.07
CA LEU A 62 -13.96 10.50 -63.85
C LEU A 62 -14.87 11.74 -63.79
N ILE A 63 -15.52 11.95 -62.64
CA ILE A 63 -16.35 13.13 -62.32
C ILE A 63 -15.86 13.74 -60.98
N GLY A 64 -16.27 14.97 -60.65
CA GLY A 64 -16.02 15.56 -59.33
C GLY A 64 -14.57 15.97 -59.07
N GLN A 65 -14.08 15.70 -57.86
CA GLN A 65 -12.72 16.06 -57.44
C GLN A 65 -11.67 15.24 -58.19
N SER A 66 -11.98 13.97 -58.44
CA SER A 66 -11.13 13.06 -59.24
C SER A 66 -10.94 13.57 -60.67
N GLN A 67 -11.97 14.17 -61.27
CA GLN A 67 -11.86 14.80 -62.59
C GLN A 67 -10.98 16.06 -62.59
N VAL A 68 -11.07 16.88 -61.55
CA VAL A 68 -10.24 18.09 -61.42
C VAL A 68 -8.78 17.70 -61.29
N ALA A 69 -8.48 16.75 -60.39
CA ALA A 69 -7.12 16.22 -60.21
C ALA A 69 -6.57 15.60 -61.50
N PHE A 70 -7.36 14.76 -62.19
CA PHE A 70 -6.95 14.17 -63.46
C PHE A 70 -6.68 15.23 -64.54
N ARG A 71 -7.54 16.26 -64.65
CA ARG A 71 -7.33 17.35 -65.61
C ARG A 71 -6.07 18.14 -65.33
N GLU A 72 -5.76 18.42 -64.07
CA GLU A 72 -4.52 19.10 -63.68
C GLU A 72 -3.29 18.27 -64.05
N TRP A 73 -3.28 16.97 -63.75
CA TRP A 73 -2.17 16.09 -64.10
C TRP A 73 -2.03 15.87 -65.61
N ASN A 74 -3.15 15.74 -66.33
CA ASN A 74 -3.15 15.65 -67.78
C ASN A 74 -2.65 16.95 -68.44
N GLN A 75 -3.04 18.11 -67.92
CA GLN A 75 -2.54 19.39 -68.42
C GLN A 75 -1.03 19.52 -68.18
N LYS A 76 -0.54 19.14 -66.99
CA LYS A 76 0.89 19.08 -66.69
C LYS A 76 1.64 18.15 -67.65
N TRP A 77 1.08 16.98 -67.96
CA TRP A 77 1.66 16.04 -68.94
C TRP A 77 1.69 16.63 -70.36
N VAL A 78 0.61 17.26 -70.81
CA VAL A 78 0.56 17.90 -72.15
C VAL A 78 1.57 19.05 -72.24
N ASP A 79 1.66 19.89 -71.22
CA ASP A 79 2.62 21.00 -71.18
C ASP A 79 4.08 20.50 -71.15
N LEU A 80 4.34 19.43 -70.40
CA LEU A 80 5.64 18.78 -70.30
C LEU A 80 6.01 18.08 -71.62
N SER A 81 5.10 17.29 -72.20
CA SER A 81 5.33 16.56 -73.46
C SER A 81 5.59 17.50 -74.67
N LEU A 82 4.89 18.64 -74.74
CA LEU A 82 4.99 19.55 -75.88
C LEU A 82 6.08 20.61 -75.75
N ASN A 83 6.20 21.25 -74.58
CA ASN A 83 7.11 22.38 -74.43
C ASN A 83 8.46 21.95 -73.86
N SER A 84 8.48 21.15 -72.79
CA SER A 84 9.72 20.87 -72.06
C SER A 84 10.69 19.97 -72.84
N PHE A 85 10.19 18.96 -73.57
CA PHE A 85 11.03 18.15 -74.45
C PHE A 85 11.57 18.92 -75.66
N ALA A 86 10.78 19.87 -76.20
CA ALA A 86 11.22 20.75 -77.28
C ALA A 86 12.29 21.74 -76.80
N ASP A 87 12.14 22.26 -75.58
CA ASP A 87 13.15 23.13 -74.95
C ASP A 87 14.44 22.37 -74.67
N ILE A 88 14.37 21.12 -74.21
CA ILE A 88 15.55 20.25 -74.03
C ILE A 88 16.23 19.97 -75.37
N GLU A 89 15.47 19.68 -76.43
CA GLU A 89 16.01 19.44 -77.76
C GLU A 89 16.78 20.65 -78.28
N ASN A 90 16.21 21.85 -78.13
CA ASN A 90 16.88 23.09 -78.51
C ASN A 90 18.16 23.31 -77.69
N ASN A 91 18.10 23.09 -76.36
CA ASN A 91 19.25 23.23 -75.48
C ASN A 91 20.36 22.22 -75.81
N LEU A 92 19.99 20.98 -76.15
CA LEU A 92 20.90 19.92 -76.58
C LEU A 92 21.62 20.33 -77.87
N PHE A 93 20.87 20.81 -78.87
CA PHE A 93 21.42 21.31 -80.13
C PHE A 93 22.36 22.52 -79.92
N GLU A 94 22.02 23.46 -79.03
CA GLU A 94 22.91 24.57 -78.67
C GLU A 94 24.19 24.09 -77.98
N ALA A 95 24.09 23.12 -77.07
CA ALA A 95 25.22 22.53 -76.36
C ALA A 95 26.17 21.79 -77.30
N GLU A 96 25.62 21.04 -78.27
CA GLU A 96 26.37 20.45 -79.39
C GLU A 96 27.10 21.52 -80.21
N GLY A 97 26.41 22.61 -80.57
CA GLY A 97 26.99 23.75 -81.28
C GLY A 97 28.16 24.40 -80.52
N TYR A 98 28.04 24.56 -79.19
CA TYR A 98 29.12 25.04 -78.34
C TYR A 98 30.28 24.05 -78.26
N ASN A 99 30.00 22.74 -78.24
CA ASN A 99 31.03 21.69 -78.22
C ASN A 99 31.80 21.63 -79.54
N HIS A 100 31.12 21.71 -80.69
CA HIS A 100 31.72 21.75 -82.02
C HIS A 100 32.53 23.02 -82.29
N SER A 101 32.16 24.16 -81.68
CA SER A 101 32.89 25.43 -81.78
C SER A 101 34.03 25.59 -80.76
N PHE A 102 34.44 24.51 -80.09
CA PHE A 102 35.51 24.48 -79.07
C PHE A 102 35.24 25.37 -77.83
N ARG A 103 33.99 25.75 -77.56
CA ARG A 103 33.58 26.55 -76.38
C ARG A 103 33.21 25.64 -75.19
N PHE A 104 34.16 24.82 -74.74
CA PHE A 104 33.92 23.72 -73.80
C PHE A 104 33.33 24.12 -72.44
N LEU A 105 33.72 25.26 -71.88
CA LEU A 105 33.15 25.74 -70.60
C LEU A 105 31.67 26.09 -70.72
N LYS A 106 31.25 26.70 -71.84
CA LYS A 106 29.85 27.00 -72.11
C LYS A 106 29.06 25.73 -72.40
N ALA A 107 29.63 24.83 -73.19
CA ALA A 107 29.03 23.53 -73.46
C ALA A 107 28.81 22.73 -72.17
N SER A 108 29.80 22.68 -71.26
CA SER A 108 29.66 21.98 -69.98
C SER A 108 28.58 22.58 -69.09
N HIS A 109 28.50 23.92 -69.00
CA HIS A 109 27.46 24.57 -68.21
C HIS A 109 26.06 24.32 -68.78
N GLN A 110 25.93 24.35 -70.11
CA GLN A 110 24.68 24.02 -70.79
C GLN A 110 24.29 22.55 -70.57
N ILE A 111 25.25 21.63 -70.62
CA ILE A 111 25.07 20.20 -70.30
C ILE A 111 24.54 20.02 -68.87
N ASP A 112 25.13 20.69 -67.88
CA ASP A 112 24.68 20.59 -66.49
C ASP A 112 23.26 21.18 -66.29
N GLN A 113 22.89 22.21 -67.06
CA GLN A 113 21.52 22.75 -67.07
C GLN A 113 20.52 21.76 -67.70
N ILE A 114 20.87 21.14 -68.83
CA ILE A 114 20.05 20.11 -69.49
C ILE A 114 19.86 18.91 -68.54
N GLU A 115 20.91 18.49 -67.84
CA GLU A 115 20.85 17.39 -66.86
C GLU A 115 19.88 17.70 -65.71
N SER A 116 19.87 18.95 -65.21
CA SER A 116 18.90 19.38 -64.19
C SER A 116 17.47 19.43 -64.75
N GLN A 117 17.28 19.88 -65.99
CA GLN A 117 15.96 19.93 -66.64
C GLN A 117 15.39 18.53 -66.85
N ILE A 118 16.21 17.59 -67.34
CA ILE A 118 15.84 16.19 -67.52
C ILE A 118 15.49 15.55 -66.16
N THR A 119 16.24 15.85 -65.10
CA THR A 119 15.96 15.31 -63.76
C THR A 119 14.63 15.83 -63.20
N LEU A 120 14.33 17.13 -63.36
CA LEU A 120 13.04 17.71 -62.94
C LEU A 120 11.87 17.09 -63.70
N ILE A 121 12.03 16.90 -65.01
CA ILE A 121 11.04 16.23 -65.84
C ILE A 121 10.83 14.79 -65.39
N GLU A 122 11.89 14.05 -65.07
CA GLU A 122 11.78 12.69 -64.55
C GLU A 122 10.99 12.63 -63.24
N GLU A 123 11.23 13.56 -62.31
CA GLU A 123 10.46 13.69 -61.07
C GLU A 123 8.98 14.02 -61.34
N ASP A 124 8.70 14.96 -62.25
CA ASP A 124 7.33 15.34 -62.62
C ASP A 124 6.59 14.18 -63.30
N ILE A 125 7.26 13.45 -64.20
CA ILE A 125 6.71 12.25 -64.85
C ILE A 125 6.41 11.18 -63.80
N ALA A 126 7.34 10.91 -62.89
CA ALA A 126 7.12 9.95 -61.82
C ALA A 126 5.94 10.35 -60.91
N ALA A 127 5.80 11.64 -60.58
CA ALA A 127 4.69 12.15 -59.79
C ALA A 127 3.33 11.97 -60.50
N ILE A 128 3.27 12.28 -61.81
CA ILE A 128 2.06 12.08 -62.63
C ILE A 128 1.67 10.59 -62.64
N ARG A 129 2.63 9.70 -62.92
CA ARG A 129 2.38 8.25 -62.97
C ARG A 129 1.91 7.70 -61.63
N ASN A 130 2.53 8.12 -60.53
CA ASN A 130 2.10 7.71 -59.19
C ASN A 130 0.68 8.21 -58.88
N ALA A 131 0.35 9.46 -59.21
CA ALA A 131 -0.99 10.00 -58.98
C ALA A 131 -2.06 9.27 -59.81
N LEU A 132 -1.77 8.92 -61.05
CA LEU A 132 -2.67 8.13 -61.91
C LEU A 132 -2.82 6.69 -61.39
N ALA A 133 -1.72 6.04 -60.99
CA ALA A 133 -1.74 4.71 -60.41
C ALA A 133 -2.48 4.66 -59.07
N ASP A 134 -2.41 5.72 -58.26
CA ASP A 134 -3.14 5.81 -57.00
C ASP A 134 -4.66 5.90 -57.22
N LEU A 135 -5.13 6.60 -58.26
CA LEU A 135 -6.54 6.64 -58.63
C LEU A 135 -7.07 5.24 -59.04
N GLU A 136 -6.34 4.54 -59.91
CA GLU A 136 -6.68 3.17 -60.32
C GLU A 136 -6.66 2.19 -59.13
N LYS A 137 -5.66 2.32 -58.25
CA LYS A 137 -5.55 1.48 -57.05
C LYS A 137 -6.66 1.75 -56.05
N GLN A 138 -7.12 2.99 -55.90
CA GLN A 138 -8.25 3.32 -55.04
C GLN A 138 -9.55 2.71 -55.53
N GLU A 139 -9.84 2.77 -56.83
CA GLU A 139 -11.01 2.10 -57.42
C GLU A 139 -11.00 0.58 -57.16
N SER A 140 -9.86 -0.07 -57.43
CA SER A 140 -9.68 -1.51 -57.21
C SER A 140 -9.87 -1.88 -55.74
N LYS A 141 -9.31 -1.10 -54.81
CA LYS A 141 -9.47 -1.31 -53.37
C LYS A 141 -10.90 -1.09 -52.91
N ASN A 142 -11.56 -0.02 -53.35
CA ASN A 142 -12.93 0.29 -52.97
C ASN A 142 -13.91 -0.81 -53.40
N SER A 143 -13.70 -1.37 -54.60
CA SER A 143 -14.51 -2.46 -55.14
C SER A 143 -14.40 -3.75 -54.32
N GLY A 144 -13.22 -4.07 -53.77
CA GLY A 144 -13.05 -5.21 -52.87
C GLY A 144 -13.62 -4.97 -51.48
N ARG A 145 -13.43 -3.76 -50.95
CA ARG A 145 -13.89 -3.36 -49.61
C ARG A 145 -15.42 -3.27 -49.51
N VAL A 146 -16.08 -2.75 -50.54
CA VAL A 146 -17.56 -2.63 -50.52
C VAL A 146 -18.24 -3.99 -50.39
N LEU A 147 -17.72 -5.04 -51.02
CA LEU A 147 -18.27 -6.40 -50.88
C LEU A 147 -18.19 -6.87 -49.43
N HIS A 148 -17.02 -6.71 -48.81
CA HIS A 148 -16.84 -7.06 -47.40
C HIS A 148 -17.72 -6.22 -46.46
N ALA A 149 -17.85 -4.91 -46.72
CA ALA A 149 -18.72 -4.05 -45.93
C ALA A 149 -20.20 -4.42 -46.10
N LEU A 150 -20.63 -4.82 -47.30
CA LEU A 150 -21.98 -5.32 -47.56
C LEU A 150 -22.25 -6.65 -46.84
N ASP A 151 -21.30 -7.59 -46.88
CA ASP A 151 -21.43 -8.87 -46.16
C ASP A 151 -21.59 -8.64 -44.64
N LEU A 152 -20.76 -7.75 -44.06
CA LEU A 152 -20.86 -7.39 -42.64
C LEU A 152 -22.20 -6.71 -42.30
N PHE A 153 -22.69 -5.86 -43.20
CA PHE A 153 -23.97 -5.19 -43.03
C PHE A 153 -25.15 -6.15 -43.13
N GLU A 154 -25.12 -7.10 -44.07
CA GLU A 154 -26.15 -8.14 -44.22
C GLU A 154 -26.17 -9.07 -42.99
N GLU A 155 -25.00 -9.46 -42.47
CA GLU A 155 -24.90 -10.21 -41.22
C GLU A 155 -25.46 -9.41 -40.03
N LEU A 156 -25.17 -8.11 -39.96
CA LEU A 156 -25.73 -7.22 -38.93
C LEU A 156 -27.26 -7.11 -39.04
N GLN A 157 -27.80 -6.94 -40.25
CA GLN A 157 -29.25 -6.93 -40.48
C GLN A 157 -29.92 -8.23 -40.06
N HIS A 158 -29.32 -9.38 -40.42
CA HIS A 158 -29.82 -10.68 -40.01
C HIS A 158 -29.83 -10.85 -38.48
N ARG A 159 -28.73 -10.47 -37.80
CA ARG A 159 -28.64 -10.54 -36.33
C ARG A 159 -29.69 -9.68 -35.64
N VAL A 160 -29.92 -8.46 -36.13
CA VAL A 160 -30.93 -7.55 -35.58
C VAL A 160 -32.34 -8.10 -35.82
N ALA A 161 -32.62 -8.65 -37.00
CA ALA A 161 -33.92 -9.23 -37.33
C ALA A 161 -34.24 -10.50 -36.51
N GLU A 162 -33.25 -11.39 -36.31
CA GLU A 162 -33.43 -12.61 -35.53
C GLU A 162 -33.66 -12.35 -34.03
N ASN A 163 -33.02 -11.32 -33.47
CA ASN A 163 -33.09 -11.01 -32.03
C ASN A 163 -33.91 -9.76 -31.71
N SER A 164 -34.87 -9.37 -32.56
CA SER A 164 -35.68 -8.16 -32.42
C SER A 164 -36.25 -7.93 -31.02
N GLU A 165 -36.73 -8.98 -30.35
CA GLU A 165 -37.27 -8.90 -28.99
C GLU A 165 -36.23 -8.51 -27.92
N GLN A 166 -34.95 -8.85 -28.12
CA GLN A 166 -33.87 -8.58 -27.15
C GLN A 166 -33.42 -7.12 -27.17
N TYR A 167 -33.69 -6.38 -28.25
CA TYR A 167 -33.32 -4.96 -28.37
C TYR A 167 -34.36 -4.02 -27.75
N GLY A 168 -35.58 -4.50 -27.50
CA GLY A 168 -36.62 -3.74 -26.81
C GLY A 168 -36.85 -2.34 -27.41
N GLN A 169 -36.78 -1.30 -26.57
CA GLN A 169 -37.00 0.09 -26.98
C GLN A 169 -35.86 0.70 -27.81
N ALA A 170 -34.71 0.03 -27.91
CA ALA A 170 -33.57 0.48 -28.72
C ALA A 170 -33.72 0.11 -30.21
N LEU A 171 -34.64 -0.80 -30.54
CA LEU A 171 -34.82 -1.34 -31.89
C LEU A 171 -35.12 -0.23 -32.92
N ASP A 172 -36.01 0.71 -32.58
CA ASP A 172 -36.40 1.79 -33.50
C ASP A 172 -35.20 2.68 -33.89
N GLU A 173 -34.28 2.96 -32.97
CA GLU A 173 -33.07 3.74 -33.29
C GLU A 173 -32.03 2.89 -34.02
N ILE A 174 -31.88 1.59 -33.68
CA ILE A 174 -31.03 0.66 -34.43
C ILE A 174 -31.49 0.56 -35.89
N GLU A 175 -32.79 0.44 -36.14
CA GLU A 175 -33.37 0.40 -37.49
C GLU A 175 -33.10 1.70 -38.26
N LYS A 176 -33.24 2.87 -37.63
CA LYS A 176 -32.86 4.16 -38.25
C LYS A 176 -31.38 4.21 -38.63
N GLN A 177 -30.49 3.69 -37.77
CA GLN A 177 -29.06 3.64 -38.10
C GLN A 177 -28.77 2.66 -39.25
N LEU A 178 -29.48 1.52 -39.31
CA LEU A 178 -29.40 0.59 -40.45
C LEU A 178 -29.88 1.26 -41.75
N GLU A 179 -30.98 2.03 -41.73
CA GLU A 179 -31.46 2.80 -42.88
C GLU A 179 -30.46 3.87 -43.33
N ASN A 180 -29.83 4.57 -42.37
CA ASN A 180 -28.78 5.55 -42.68
C ASN A 180 -27.59 4.89 -43.39
N ILE A 181 -27.10 3.76 -42.88
CA ILE A 181 -26.01 2.99 -43.50
C ILE A 181 -26.41 2.53 -44.92
N GLN A 182 -27.65 2.10 -45.12
CA GLN A 182 -28.16 1.74 -46.46
C GLN A 182 -28.17 2.93 -47.43
N SER A 183 -28.49 4.13 -46.93
CA SER A 183 -28.42 5.37 -47.70
C SER A 183 -26.97 5.72 -48.09
N GLU A 184 -26.02 5.57 -47.16
CA GLU A 184 -24.60 5.78 -47.43
C GLU A 184 -24.06 4.80 -48.48
N PHE A 185 -24.44 3.51 -48.42
CA PHE A 185 -24.11 2.54 -49.48
C PHE A 185 -24.70 2.95 -50.83
N SER A 186 -25.93 3.45 -50.86
CA SER A 186 -26.56 3.92 -52.11
C SER A 186 -25.82 5.14 -52.69
N GLN A 187 -25.36 6.05 -51.82
CA GLN A 187 -24.52 7.19 -52.21
C GLN A 187 -23.15 6.72 -52.72
N PHE A 188 -22.52 5.76 -52.04
CA PHE A 188 -21.29 5.13 -52.48
C PHE A 188 -21.42 4.51 -53.87
N VAL A 189 -22.45 3.68 -54.11
CA VAL A 189 -22.69 3.04 -55.41
C VAL A 189 -22.91 4.10 -56.50
N THR A 190 -23.63 5.17 -56.17
CA THR A 190 -23.86 6.29 -57.10
C THR A 190 -22.56 7.01 -57.44
N LEU A 191 -21.72 7.33 -56.46
CA LEU A 191 -20.44 8.03 -56.66
C LEU A 191 -19.40 7.15 -57.36
N ASN A 192 -19.33 5.86 -57.01
CA ASN A 192 -18.45 4.90 -57.67
C ASN A 192 -18.88 4.67 -59.14
N SER A 193 -20.18 4.54 -59.41
CA SER A 193 -20.70 4.42 -60.78
C SER A 193 -20.62 5.72 -61.58
N SER A 194 -20.64 6.87 -60.89
CA SER A 194 -20.46 8.19 -61.48
C SER A 194 -18.98 8.58 -61.63
N GLY A 195 -18.03 7.74 -61.18
CA GLY A 195 -16.60 7.92 -61.42
C GLY A 195 -15.87 8.90 -60.49
N ASP A 196 -16.28 9.04 -59.22
CA ASP A 196 -15.44 9.70 -58.20
C ASP A 196 -14.95 8.68 -57.15
N PRO A 197 -13.87 7.91 -57.42
CA PRO A 197 -13.38 6.87 -56.51
C PRO A 197 -12.80 7.44 -55.21
N VAL A 198 -12.32 8.69 -55.22
CA VAL A 198 -11.74 9.34 -54.04
C VAL A 198 -12.84 9.67 -53.02
N GLU A 199 -13.93 10.29 -53.47
CA GLU A 199 -15.06 10.62 -52.59
C GLU A 199 -15.79 9.36 -52.13
N ALA A 200 -15.94 8.38 -53.02
CA ALA A 200 -16.48 7.07 -52.68
C ALA A 200 -15.66 6.37 -51.57
N ALA A 201 -14.33 6.46 -51.59
CA ALA A 201 -13.49 5.88 -50.53
C ALA A 201 -13.80 6.46 -49.14
N VAL A 202 -14.00 7.77 -49.06
CA VAL A 202 -14.30 8.47 -47.79
C VAL A 202 -15.66 8.05 -47.24
N ILE A 203 -16.67 7.94 -48.11
CA ILE A 203 -18.00 7.46 -47.70
C ILE A 203 -17.88 6.02 -47.22
N LEU A 204 -17.17 5.15 -47.95
CA LEU A 204 -16.99 3.76 -47.56
C LEU A 204 -16.28 3.62 -46.20
N ASP A 205 -15.25 4.43 -45.93
CA ASP A 205 -14.58 4.48 -44.62
C ASP A 205 -15.56 4.85 -43.50
N ASN A 206 -16.40 5.86 -43.71
CA ASN A 206 -17.40 6.27 -42.73
C ASN A 206 -18.45 5.18 -42.51
N THR A 207 -18.93 4.56 -43.58
CA THR A 207 -19.89 3.46 -43.53
C THR A 207 -19.33 2.25 -42.81
N GLU A 208 -18.08 1.85 -43.06
CA GLU A 208 -17.40 0.79 -42.30
C GLU A 208 -17.32 1.13 -40.81
N ASN A 209 -16.95 2.37 -40.46
CA ASN A 209 -16.92 2.82 -39.07
C ASN A 209 -18.31 2.79 -38.42
N HIS A 210 -19.36 3.20 -39.13
CA HIS A 210 -20.75 3.14 -38.66
C HIS A 210 -21.22 1.70 -38.46
N ILE A 211 -20.88 0.77 -39.36
CA ILE A 211 -21.18 -0.67 -39.23
C ILE A 211 -20.49 -1.25 -37.99
N LEU A 212 -19.21 -0.92 -37.76
CA LEU A 212 -18.48 -1.40 -36.58
C LEU A 212 -19.06 -0.85 -35.28
N ALA A 213 -19.37 0.46 -35.24
CA ALA A 213 -20.01 1.08 -34.08
C ALA A 213 -21.38 0.45 -33.79
N LEU A 214 -22.19 0.25 -34.83
CA LEU A 214 -23.50 -0.37 -34.69
C LEU A 214 -23.40 -1.85 -34.29
N SER A 215 -22.43 -2.61 -34.81
CA SER A 215 -22.20 -3.99 -34.35
C SER A 215 -21.88 -4.05 -32.86
N HIS A 216 -21.03 -3.15 -32.37
CA HIS A 216 -20.70 -3.09 -30.94
C HIS A 216 -21.93 -2.72 -30.09
N ILE A 217 -22.79 -1.82 -30.58
CA ILE A 217 -24.06 -1.48 -29.94
C ILE A 217 -24.98 -2.71 -29.89
N VAL A 218 -25.18 -3.38 -31.02
CA VAL A 218 -26.03 -4.57 -31.16
C VAL A 218 -25.56 -5.73 -30.29
N ASP A 219 -24.25 -5.86 -30.04
CA ASP A 219 -23.72 -6.90 -29.16
C ASP A 219 -23.92 -6.57 -27.66
N ARG A 220 -23.94 -5.28 -27.27
CA ARG A 220 -24.10 -4.84 -25.86
C ARG A 220 -25.54 -4.64 -25.42
N VAL A 221 -26.41 -4.13 -26.30
CA VAL A 221 -27.80 -3.78 -25.96
C VAL A 221 -28.59 -4.93 -25.32
N PRO A 222 -28.52 -6.19 -25.82
CA PRO A 222 -29.30 -7.29 -25.23
C PRO A 222 -29.05 -7.47 -23.73
N ALA A 223 -27.78 -7.44 -23.30
CA ALA A 223 -27.40 -7.60 -21.90
C ALA A 223 -27.96 -6.46 -21.03
N LEU A 224 -27.91 -5.23 -21.54
CA LEU A 224 -28.43 -4.05 -20.81
C LEU A 224 -29.95 -4.06 -20.72
N VAL A 225 -30.62 -4.48 -21.79
CA VAL A 225 -32.08 -4.61 -21.82
C VAL A 225 -32.55 -5.71 -20.88
N THR A 226 -31.86 -6.86 -20.82
CA THR A 226 -32.20 -7.92 -19.86
C THR A 226 -32.02 -7.46 -18.42
N THR A 227 -30.92 -6.80 -18.09
CA THR A 227 -30.69 -6.31 -16.72
C THR A 227 -31.74 -5.27 -16.32
N LEU A 228 -32.09 -4.34 -17.23
CA LEU A 228 -33.06 -3.28 -16.93
C LEU A 228 -34.53 -3.75 -16.95
N SER A 229 -34.88 -4.71 -17.81
CA SER A 229 -36.28 -5.10 -18.04
C SER A 229 -36.71 -6.27 -17.17
N THR A 230 -35.78 -7.15 -16.77
CA THR A 230 -36.08 -8.33 -15.96
C THR A 230 -35.35 -8.31 -14.62
N GLU A 231 -34.01 -8.22 -14.61
CA GLU A 231 -33.25 -8.49 -13.37
C GLU A 231 -33.45 -7.42 -12.28
N LEU A 232 -33.29 -6.14 -12.62
CA LEU A 232 -33.42 -5.05 -11.66
C LEU A 232 -34.87 -4.86 -11.16
N PRO A 233 -35.92 -4.93 -12.01
CA PRO A 233 -37.31 -4.90 -11.54
C PRO A 233 -37.68 -6.09 -10.66
N ASP A 234 -37.24 -7.31 -11.00
CA ASP A 234 -37.51 -8.51 -10.20
C ASP A 234 -36.86 -8.39 -8.81
N GLN A 235 -35.60 -7.95 -8.74
CA GLN A 235 -34.93 -7.67 -7.47
C GLN A 235 -35.65 -6.61 -6.65
N LEU A 236 -36.11 -5.52 -7.29
CA LEU A 236 -36.85 -4.46 -6.61
C LEU A 236 -38.18 -4.98 -6.05
N GLN A 237 -38.90 -5.81 -6.81
CA GLN A 237 -40.14 -6.44 -6.37
C GLN A 237 -39.91 -7.41 -5.21
N ASP A 238 -38.83 -8.20 -5.26
CA ASP A 238 -38.42 -9.07 -4.17
C ASP A 238 -38.07 -8.28 -2.91
N LEU A 239 -37.40 -7.13 -3.07
CA LEU A 239 -37.04 -6.22 -1.97
C LEU A 239 -38.30 -5.58 -1.36
N GLU A 240 -39.26 -5.15 -2.18
CA GLU A 240 -40.54 -4.61 -1.70
C GLU A 240 -41.37 -5.68 -0.97
N ALA A 241 -41.41 -6.90 -1.50
CA ALA A 241 -42.08 -8.03 -0.84
C ALA A 241 -41.39 -8.41 0.49
N GLY A 242 -40.06 -8.36 0.53
CA GLY A 242 -39.26 -8.51 1.75
C GLY A 242 -39.56 -7.41 2.76
N TYR A 243 -39.56 -6.15 2.32
CA TYR A 243 -39.88 -4.99 3.16
C TYR A 243 -41.28 -5.08 3.77
N ARG A 244 -42.30 -5.45 2.98
CA ARG A 244 -43.67 -5.66 3.51
C ARG A 244 -43.72 -6.75 4.58
N LYS A 245 -43.01 -7.86 4.38
CA LYS A 245 -42.92 -8.93 5.40
C LYS A 245 -42.22 -8.46 6.67
N LEU A 246 -41.21 -7.59 6.55
CA LEU A 246 -40.50 -7.02 7.70
C LEU A 246 -41.37 -6.00 8.43
N ILE A 247 -42.16 -5.18 7.73
CA ILE A 247 -43.15 -4.31 8.39
C ILE A 247 -44.23 -5.15 9.09
N ASP A 248 -44.76 -6.18 8.43
CA ASP A 248 -45.76 -7.10 9.02
C ASP A 248 -45.21 -7.82 10.26
N ALA A 249 -43.90 -8.04 10.32
CA ALA A 249 -43.18 -8.57 11.47
C ALA A 249 -42.75 -7.49 12.50
N ASN A 250 -43.28 -6.26 12.38
CA ASN A 250 -43.02 -5.10 13.26
C ASN A 250 -41.56 -4.61 13.30
N TYR A 251 -40.77 -4.81 12.25
CA TYR A 251 -39.44 -4.19 12.16
C TYR A 251 -39.58 -2.69 11.92
N HIS A 252 -38.91 -1.92 12.75
CA HIS A 252 -38.78 -0.47 12.56
C HIS A 252 -37.38 -0.19 12.01
N PHE A 253 -37.31 0.49 10.88
CA PHE A 253 -36.03 0.90 10.30
C PHE A 253 -35.72 2.33 10.74
N VAL A 254 -34.44 2.61 11.01
CA VAL A 254 -33.96 3.96 11.36
C VAL A 254 -34.18 4.93 10.19
N GLU A 255 -34.12 4.41 8.96
CA GLU A 255 -34.26 5.19 7.73
C GLU A 255 -35.74 5.27 7.31
N THR A 256 -36.35 6.43 7.55
CA THR A 256 -37.77 6.68 7.29
C THR A 256 -38.13 6.81 5.80
N ASP A 257 -37.15 6.73 4.90
CA ASP A 257 -37.28 7.07 3.48
C ASP A 257 -37.08 5.87 2.54
N ILE A 258 -37.19 4.62 3.02
CA ILE A 258 -37.04 3.42 2.15
C ILE A 258 -38.06 3.43 1.00
N GLU A 259 -39.30 3.87 1.26
CA GLU A 259 -40.32 4.07 0.21
C GLU A 259 -39.97 5.16 -0.79
N ALA A 260 -39.33 6.25 -0.35
CA ALA A 260 -38.85 7.29 -1.23
C ALA A 260 -37.70 6.78 -2.13
N ARG A 261 -36.80 5.96 -1.58
CA ARG A 261 -35.72 5.31 -2.35
C ARG A 261 -36.27 4.35 -3.40
N PHE A 262 -37.30 3.56 -3.09
CA PHE A 262 -37.97 2.74 -4.09
C PHE A 262 -38.53 3.57 -5.25
N ASN A 263 -39.19 4.70 -4.95
CA ASN A 263 -39.70 5.60 -5.98
C ASN A 263 -38.58 6.20 -6.84
N LEU A 264 -37.46 6.60 -6.23
CA LEU A 264 -36.28 7.09 -6.95
C LEU A 264 -35.67 6.02 -7.86
N LEU A 265 -35.64 4.74 -7.43
CA LEU A 265 -35.19 3.63 -8.29
C LEU A 265 -36.13 3.41 -9.49
N TYR A 266 -37.45 3.50 -9.30
CA TYR A 266 -38.39 3.45 -10.43
C TYR A 266 -38.21 4.62 -11.41
N GLU A 267 -37.91 5.82 -10.92
CA GLU A 267 -37.58 6.98 -11.76
C GLU A 267 -36.26 6.77 -12.51
N ALA A 268 -35.24 6.23 -11.84
CA ALA A 268 -33.96 5.89 -12.43
C ALA A 268 -34.12 4.84 -13.54
N PHE A 269 -34.94 3.80 -13.34
CA PHE A 269 -35.23 2.81 -14.37
C PHE A 269 -35.92 3.41 -15.59
N LYS A 270 -36.89 4.32 -15.39
CA LYS A 270 -37.54 5.03 -16.51
C LYS A 270 -36.55 5.91 -17.27
N LYS A 271 -35.69 6.64 -16.56
CA LYS A 271 -34.63 7.44 -17.17
C LYS A 271 -33.64 6.55 -17.93
N ASN A 272 -33.33 5.37 -17.40
CA ASN A 272 -32.41 4.47 -18.07
C ASN A 272 -33.02 3.82 -19.31
N GLN A 273 -34.32 3.51 -19.30
CA GLN A 273 -35.03 3.05 -20.50
C GLN A 273 -34.96 4.10 -21.62
N GLU A 274 -35.04 5.39 -21.27
CA GLU A 274 -34.87 6.49 -22.22
C GLU A 274 -33.42 6.58 -22.75
N ASN A 275 -32.41 6.38 -21.91
CA ASN A 275 -31.01 6.34 -22.35
C ASN A 275 -30.74 5.17 -23.32
N ILE A 276 -31.31 4.00 -23.04
CA ILE A 276 -31.26 2.84 -23.96
C ILE A 276 -31.95 3.16 -25.28
N ARG A 277 -33.10 3.85 -25.25
CA ARG A 277 -33.77 4.32 -26.46
C ARG A 277 -32.88 5.23 -27.29
N GLN A 278 -32.11 6.10 -26.66
CA GLN A 278 -31.18 7.03 -27.33
C GLN A 278 -29.83 6.39 -27.72
N LEU A 279 -29.63 5.09 -27.48
CA LEU A 279 -28.37 4.36 -27.68
C LEU A 279 -27.18 4.91 -26.87
N GLU A 280 -27.43 5.59 -25.76
CA GLU A 280 -26.40 6.05 -24.82
C GLU A 280 -25.97 4.91 -23.87
N LEU A 281 -25.35 3.87 -24.43
CA LEU A 281 -25.06 2.62 -23.71
C LEU A 281 -24.16 2.80 -22.48
N ASP A 282 -23.16 3.68 -22.58
CA ASP A 282 -22.21 3.90 -21.48
C ASP A 282 -22.88 4.60 -20.28
N ASN A 283 -23.79 5.56 -20.55
CA ASN A 283 -24.61 6.18 -19.51
C ASN A 283 -25.59 5.15 -18.92
N ALA A 284 -26.13 4.26 -19.77
CA ALA A 284 -27.08 3.25 -19.32
C ALA A 284 -26.43 2.18 -18.43
N GLU A 285 -25.20 1.78 -18.74
CA GLU A 285 -24.40 0.90 -17.90
C GLU A 285 -24.08 1.54 -16.55
N TYR A 286 -23.69 2.82 -16.56
CA TYR A 286 -23.39 3.54 -15.32
C TYR A 286 -24.61 3.65 -14.41
N GLU A 287 -25.77 4.06 -14.95
CA GLU A 287 -27.02 4.18 -14.19
C GLU A 287 -27.51 2.81 -13.69
N ASN A 288 -27.34 1.72 -14.47
CA ASN A 288 -27.60 0.36 -14.01
C ASN A 288 -26.70 -0.04 -12.84
N GLY A 289 -25.41 0.29 -12.91
CA GLY A 289 -24.46 0.04 -11.82
C GLY A 289 -24.85 0.77 -10.53
N GLN A 290 -25.20 2.06 -10.64
CA GLN A 290 -25.67 2.85 -9.51
C GLN A 290 -26.97 2.29 -8.90
N ALA A 291 -27.94 1.90 -9.74
CA ALA A 291 -29.17 1.29 -9.24
C ALA A 291 -28.91 -0.05 -8.54
N GLN A 292 -27.97 -0.86 -9.04
CA GLN A 292 -27.58 -2.11 -8.40
C GLN A 292 -26.88 -1.87 -7.05
N GLU A 293 -26.02 -0.86 -6.94
CA GLU A 293 -25.38 -0.47 -5.67
C GLU A 293 -26.42 -0.06 -4.63
N GLU A 294 -27.41 0.75 -5.01
CA GLU A 294 -28.52 1.14 -4.13
C GLU A 294 -29.38 -0.06 -3.71
N ILE A 295 -29.70 -0.98 -4.62
CA ILE A 295 -30.41 -2.23 -4.29
C ILE A 295 -29.60 -3.06 -3.29
N ASN A 296 -28.29 -3.20 -3.50
CA ASN A 296 -27.42 -3.95 -2.58
C ASN A 296 -27.38 -3.28 -1.20
N ALA A 297 -27.29 -1.94 -1.14
CA ALA A 297 -27.31 -1.20 0.11
C ALA A 297 -28.63 -1.43 0.88
N LEU A 298 -29.77 -1.46 0.19
CA LEU A 298 -31.06 -1.79 0.80
C LEU A 298 -31.09 -3.22 1.35
N TYR A 299 -30.55 -4.20 0.62
CA TYR A 299 -30.42 -5.58 1.12
C TYR A 299 -29.51 -5.67 2.35
N ASP A 300 -28.42 -4.91 2.38
CA ASP A 300 -27.50 -4.88 3.52
C ASP A 300 -28.16 -4.32 4.78
N ILE A 301 -28.97 -3.26 4.64
CA ILE A 301 -29.76 -2.71 5.75
C ILE A 301 -30.72 -3.77 6.30
N PHE A 302 -31.45 -4.47 5.42
CA PHE A 302 -32.39 -5.51 5.86
C PHE A 302 -31.68 -6.69 6.51
N THR A 303 -30.56 -7.12 5.94
CA THR A 303 -29.76 -8.22 6.47
C THR A 303 -29.20 -7.87 7.84
N ARG A 304 -28.74 -6.63 8.03
CA ARG A 304 -28.27 -6.12 9.32
C ARG A 304 -29.37 -6.15 10.37
N GLU A 305 -30.57 -5.68 10.06
CA GLU A 305 -31.69 -5.71 11.02
C GLU A 305 -32.12 -7.14 11.38
N ILE A 306 -32.14 -8.06 10.41
CA ILE A 306 -32.44 -9.49 10.67
C ILE A 306 -31.35 -10.13 11.54
N ALA A 307 -30.07 -9.80 11.29
CA ALA A 307 -28.96 -10.29 12.10
C ALA A 307 -29.01 -9.73 13.53
N ALA A 308 -29.24 -8.41 13.66
CA ALA A 308 -29.36 -7.71 14.93
C ALA A 308 -30.47 -8.31 15.80
N GLN A 309 -31.64 -8.63 15.22
CA GLN A 309 -32.72 -9.28 15.98
C GLN A 309 -32.26 -10.61 16.61
N LYS A 310 -31.55 -11.46 15.86
CA LYS A 310 -31.07 -12.73 16.40
C LYS A 310 -30.08 -12.53 17.54
N VAL A 311 -29.22 -11.52 17.46
CA VAL A 311 -28.27 -11.17 18.51
C VAL A 311 -29.02 -10.65 19.74
N VAL A 312 -29.97 -9.73 19.55
CA VAL A 312 -30.83 -9.18 20.61
C VAL A 312 -31.61 -10.28 21.32
N GLU A 313 -32.21 -11.23 20.61
CA GLU A 313 -32.92 -12.38 21.23
C GLU A 313 -32.00 -13.24 22.11
N ASN A 314 -30.76 -13.49 21.66
CA ASN A 314 -29.78 -14.24 22.46
C ASN A 314 -29.27 -13.42 23.67
N LEU A 315 -29.06 -12.12 23.50
CA LEU A 315 -28.64 -11.22 24.58
C LEU A 315 -29.74 -11.09 25.64
N LEU A 316 -30.99 -10.91 25.25
CA LEU A 316 -32.12 -10.84 26.18
C LEU A 316 -32.32 -12.15 26.97
N ALA A 317 -31.98 -13.30 26.39
CA ALA A 317 -32.02 -14.57 27.12
C ALA A 317 -30.88 -14.73 28.14
N THR A 318 -29.70 -14.15 27.86
CA THR A 318 -28.48 -14.37 28.66
C THR A 318 -28.22 -13.29 29.69
N LEU A 319 -28.50 -12.03 29.37
CA LEU A 319 -28.27 -10.86 30.22
C LEU A 319 -28.96 -10.95 31.59
N PRO A 320 -30.22 -11.41 31.73
CA PRO A 320 -30.85 -11.54 33.05
C PRO A 320 -30.13 -12.54 33.95
N THR A 321 -29.67 -13.66 33.39
CA THR A 321 -28.92 -14.68 34.13
C THR A 321 -27.56 -14.14 34.57
N TYR A 322 -26.87 -13.42 33.68
CA TYR A 322 -25.57 -12.81 33.97
C TYR A 322 -25.68 -11.70 35.03
N LEU A 323 -26.71 -10.85 34.94
CA LEU A 323 -27.00 -9.81 35.93
C LEU A 323 -27.29 -10.43 37.30
N GLN A 324 -28.06 -11.52 37.36
CA GLN A 324 -28.31 -12.23 38.60
C GLN A 324 -27.01 -12.75 39.24
N HIS A 325 -26.13 -13.36 38.45
CA HIS A 325 -24.82 -13.81 38.94
C HIS A 325 -23.95 -12.65 39.45
N MET A 326 -23.92 -11.51 38.75
CA MET A 326 -23.18 -10.32 39.20
C MET A 326 -23.73 -9.74 40.50
N LYS A 327 -25.05 -9.79 40.71
CA LYS A 327 -25.70 -9.34 41.93
C LYS A 327 -25.36 -10.26 43.10
N GLU A 328 -25.42 -11.58 42.89
CA GLU A 328 -25.01 -12.58 43.88
C GLU A 328 -23.54 -12.40 44.27
N ASN A 329 -22.64 -12.26 43.30
CA ASN A 329 -21.22 -11.99 43.55
C ASN A 329 -21.00 -10.68 44.33
N ASN A 330 -21.71 -9.61 43.97
CA ASN A 330 -21.62 -8.34 44.69
C ASN A 330 -22.09 -8.46 46.15
N THR A 331 -23.13 -9.25 46.42
CA THR A 331 -23.57 -9.51 47.80
C THR A 331 -22.54 -10.28 48.60
N LEU A 332 -21.92 -11.32 48.01
CA LEU A 332 -20.84 -12.08 48.64
C LEU A 332 -19.62 -11.19 48.93
N LEU A 333 -19.22 -10.32 48.00
CA LEU A 333 -18.15 -9.35 48.21
C LEU A 333 -18.49 -8.37 49.34
N GLY A 334 -19.75 -7.92 49.43
CA GLY A 334 -20.23 -7.10 50.54
C GLY A 334 -20.12 -7.81 51.90
N GLU A 335 -20.47 -9.10 51.95
CA GLU A 335 -20.32 -9.93 53.15
C GLU A 335 -18.85 -10.16 53.53
N ASP A 336 -17.99 -10.41 52.54
CA ASP A 336 -16.54 -10.60 52.75
C ASP A 336 -15.87 -9.31 53.23
N ILE A 337 -16.21 -8.16 52.67
CA ILE A 337 -15.76 -6.86 53.18
C ILE A 337 -16.25 -6.65 54.62
N ALA A 338 -17.51 -6.96 54.93
CA ALA A 338 -18.04 -6.82 56.28
C ALA A 338 -17.38 -7.77 57.30
N ARG A 339 -16.99 -8.97 56.86
CA ARG A 339 -16.18 -9.93 57.63
C ARG A 339 -14.78 -9.38 57.89
N LEU A 340 -14.11 -8.92 56.83
CA LEU A 340 -12.74 -8.42 56.90
C LEU A 340 -12.64 -7.10 57.67
N ASN A 341 -13.64 -6.23 57.58
CA ASN A 341 -13.68 -4.96 58.33
C ASN A 341 -13.74 -5.15 59.86
N LYS A 342 -14.09 -6.34 60.35
CA LYS A 342 -14.03 -6.66 61.78
C LYS A 342 -12.60 -6.92 62.27
N THR A 343 -11.70 -7.30 61.36
CA THR A 343 -10.34 -7.75 61.65
C THR A 343 -9.27 -6.76 61.13
N TYR A 344 -9.54 -6.11 60.00
CA TYR A 344 -8.61 -5.24 59.29
C TYR A 344 -9.16 -3.82 59.16
N LEU A 345 -8.29 -2.82 59.24
CA LEU A 345 -8.60 -1.45 58.84
C LEU A 345 -8.57 -1.38 57.31
N LEU A 346 -9.70 -1.69 56.69
CA LEU A 346 -9.86 -1.55 55.25
C LEU A 346 -9.90 -0.06 54.87
N PRO A 347 -9.31 0.34 53.73
CA PRO A 347 -9.55 1.66 53.18
C PRO A 347 -11.06 1.86 52.94
N GLU A 348 -11.61 2.99 53.38
CA GLU A 348 -13.04 3.36 53.20
C GLU A 348 -13.51 3.26 51.74
N THR A 349 -12.57 3.29 50.79
CA THR A 349 -12.83 3.18 49.35
C THR A 349 -13.48 1.85 48.97
N ALA A 350 -13.05 0.71 49.50
CA ALA A 350 -13.54 -0.61 49.06
C ALA A 350 -15.05 -0.80 49.30
N ALA A 351 -15.56 -0.35 50.45
CA ALA A 351 -16.99 -0.39 50.77
C ALA A 351 -17.81 0.58 49.91
N SER A 352 -17.25 1.73 49.55
CA SER A 352 -17.89 2.68 48.65
C SER A 352 -17.94 2.18 47.21
N HIS A 353 -16.91 1.47 46.74
CA HIS A 353 -16.86 0.86 45.41
C HIS A 353 -17.93 -0.22 45.24
N VAL A 354 -18.11 -1.11 46.21
CA VAL A 354 -19.17 -2.16 46.17
C VAL A 354 -20.57 -1.54 46.16
N ARG A 355 -20.79 -0.43 46.88
CA ARG A 355 -22.07 0.31 46.84
C ARG A 355 -22.32 1.00 45.51
N ARG A 356 -21.27 1.56 44.88
CA ARG A 356 -21.35 2.13 43.54
C ARG A 356 -21.74 1.06 42.52
N ILE A 357 -21.03 -0.07 42.53
CA ILE A 357 -21.34 -1.23 41.67
C ILE A 357 -22.78 -1.70 41.89
N GLN A 358 -23.26 -1.75 43.13
CA GLN A 358 -24.66 -2.11 43.41
C GLN A 358 -25.66 -1.14 42.75
N THR A 359 -25.39 0.17 42.81
CA THR A 359 -26.26 1.20 42.22
C THR A 359 -26.24 1.11 40.69
N GLU A 360 -25.07 0.87 40.10
CA GLU A 360 -24.90 0.65 38.66
C GLU A 360 -25.67 -0.61 38.20
N LEU A 361 -25.54 -1.73 38.92
CA LEU A 361 -26.29 -2.96 38.64
C LEU A 361 -27.82 -2.78 38.74
N GLU A 362 -28.31 -2.01 39.72
CA GLU A 362 -29.73 -1.68 39.85
C GLU A 362 -30.22 -0.79 38.67
N SER A 363 -29.38 0.11 38.17
CA SER A 363 -29.70 0.93 36.99
C SER A 363 -29.75 0.09 35.70
N PHE A 364 -28.86 -0.90 35.57
CA PHE A 364 -28.89 -1.84 34.43
C PHE A 364 -30.07 -2.80 34.50
N GLU A 365 -30.49 -3.23 35.69
CA GLU A 365 -31.71 -4.01 35.87
C GLU A 365 -32.94 -3.21 35.38
N ALA A 366 -33.03 -1.93 35.73
CA ALA A 366 -34.09 -1.05 35.25
C ALA A 366 -34.08 -0.87 33.73
N ALA A 367 -32.89 -0.66 33.13
CA ALA A 367 -32.74 -0.52 31.68
C ALA A 367 -33.10 -1.81 30.93
N ILE A 368 -32.70 -2.98 31.44
CA ILE A 368 -33.02 -4.28 30.83
C ILE A 368 -34.53 -4.57 30.93
N VAL A 369 -35.17 -4.24 32.06
CA VAL A 369 -36.63 -4.38 32.22
C VAL A 369 -37.39 -3.43 31.28
N GLU A 370 -36.90 -2.20 31.10
CA GLU A 370 -37.46 -1.25 30.14
C GLU A 370 -37.35 -1.78 28.70
N VAL A 371 -36.19 -2.30 28.30
CA VAL A 371 -35.97 -2.90 26.97
C VAL A 371 -36.84 -4.15 26.77
N THR A 372 -37.01 -4.98 27.80
CA THR A 372 -37.85 -6.17 27.75
C THR A 372 -39.34 -5.82 27.66
N SER A 373 -39.80 -4.77 28.35
CA SER A 373 -41.18 -4.28 28.26
C SER A 373 -41.46 -3.62 26.92
N ASN A 374 -40.49 -2.91 26.34
CA ASN A 374 -40.58 -2.31 25.00
C ASN A 374 -40.53 -3.34 23.88
N GLN A 375 -40.27 -4.62 24.17
CA GLN A 375 -40.33 -5.71 23.20
C GLN A 375 -41.78 -6.06 22.79
N GLU A 376 -42.77 -5.73 23.62
CA GLU A 376 -44.20 -5.94 23.32
C GLU A 376 -44.75 -4.88 22.33
N GLU A 377 -44.16 -3.68 22.29
CA GLU A 377 -44.41 -2.64 21.29
C GLU A 377 -43.05 -2.02 20.84
N PRO A 378 -42.33 -2.66 19.88
CA PRO A 378 -41.03 -2.16 19.45
C PRO A 378 -41.20 -0.78 18.83
N THR A 379 -40.70 0.25 19.51
CA THR A 379 -40.73 1.65 19.05
C THR A 379 -39.40 2.06 18.40
N GLN A 380 -38.40 1.19 18.41
CA GLN A 380 -37.03 1.45 17.95
C GLN A 380 -36.51 0.31 17.06
N ALA A 381 -35.52 0.62 16.21
CA ALA A 381 -34.85 -0.34 15.34
C ALA A 381 -34.00 -1.34 16.13
N TYR A 382 -33.91 -2.58 15.65
CA TYR A 382 -33.18 -3.65 16.34
C TYR A 382 -31.67 -3.40 16.33
N SER A 383 -31.12 -2.75 15.30
CA SER A 383 -29.71 -2.36 15.27
C SER A 383 -29.29 -1.40 16.39
N VAL A 384 -30.17 -0.46 16.77
CA VAL A 384 -29.91 0.48 17.88
C VAL A 384 -30.04 -0.24 19.23
N LEU A 385 -30.99 -1.17 19.34
CA LEU A 385 -31.13 -2.00 20.53
C LEU A 385 -29.92 -2.94 20.71
N GLU A 386 -29.39 -3.49 19.62
CA GLU A 386 -28.15 -4.29 19.64
C GLU A 386 -26.99 -3.46 20.22
N GLU A 387 -26.72 -2.27 19.68
CA GLU A 387 -25.64 -1.40 20.17
C GLU A 387 -25.80 -1.08 21.66
N ASN A 388 -27.00 -0.70 22.09
CA ASN A 388 -27.28 -0.44 23.50
C ASN A 388 -27.08 -1.68 24.39
N LEU A 389 -27.47 -2.87 23.92
CA LEU A 389 -27.30 -4.12 24.67
C LEU A 389 -25.84 -4.60 24.70
N GLU A 390 -25.08 -4.39 23.64
CA GLU A 390 -23.63 -4.67 23.60
C GLU A 390 -22.84 -3.72 24.51
N ASP A 391 -23.22 -2.44 24.55
CA ASP A 391 -22.66 -1.47 25.49
C ASP A 391 -22.95 -1.87 26.93
N LEU A 392 -24.17 -2.31 27.22
CA LEU A 392 -24.53 -2.85 28.53
C LEU A 392 -23.74 -4.12 28.87
N GLN A 393 -23.55 -5.03 27.91
CA GLN A 393 -22.74 -6.22 28.12
C GLN A 393 -21.28 -5.87 28.43
N THR A 394 -20.71 -4.89 27.73
CA THR A 394 -19.34 -4.41 27.95
C THR A 394 -19.20 -3.80 29.33
N GLN A 395 -20.14 -2.94 29.74
CA GLN A 395 -20.15 -2.35 31.08
C GLN A 395 -20.30 -3.40 32.18
N LEU A 396 -21.13 -4.43 31.96
CA LEU A 396 -21.27 -5.54 32.92
C LEU A 396 -19.97 -6.35 33.03
N LYS A 397 -19.25 -6.55 31.92
CA LYS A 397 -17.93 -7.21 31.95
C LYS A 397 -16.89 -6.38 32.68
N ASP A 398 -16.87 -5.07 32.47
CA ASP A 398 -15.97 -4.17 33.21
C ASP A 398 -16.26 -4.23 34.72
N ILE A 399 -17.54 -4.32 35.11
CA ILE A 399 -17.94 -4.55 36.49
C ILE A 399 -17.48 -5.93 37.01
N GLU A 400 -17.57 -6.99 36.21
CA GLU A 400 -17.05 -8.30 36.59
C GLU A 400 -15.54 -8.25 36.85
N ASP A 401 -14.77 -7.60 35.96
CA ASP A 401 -13.33 -7.42 36.12
C ASP A 401 -13.01 -6.57 37.37
N GLU A 402 -13.77 -5.51 37.63
CA GLU A 402 -13.67 -4.73 38.87
C GLU A 402 -13.94 -5.60 40.11
N GLN A 403 -15.02 -6.41 40.10
CA GLN A 403 -15.37 -7.32 41.20
C GLN A 403 -14.27 -8.36 41.46
N ILE A 404 -13.70 -8.95 40.41
CA ILE A 404 -12.57 -9.89 40.52
C ILE A 404 -11.37 -9.18 41.13
N SER A 405 -11.02 -7.98 40.67
CA SER A 405 -9.88 -7.23 41.20
C SER A 405 -10.03 -6.90 42.70
N VAL A 406 -11.26 -6.58 43.13
CA VAL A 406 -11.58 -6.34 44.55
C VAL A 406 -11.45 -7.65 45.32
N SER A 407 -12.02 -8.75 44.81
CA SER A 407 -11.91 -10.07 45.41
C SER A 407 -10.44 -10.49 45.61
N GLU A 408 -9.61 -10.36 44.58
CA GLU A 408 -8.19 -10.67 44.64
C GLU A 408 -7.47 -9.84 45.70
N ARG A 409 -7.72 -8.53 45.76
CA ARG A 409 -7.16 -7.66 46.80
C ARG A 409 -7.57 -8.09 48.21
N LEU A 410 -8.83 -8.49 48.41
CA LEU A 410 -9.31 -8.99 49.70
C LEU A 410 -8.63 -10.32 50.09
N THR A 411 -8.45 -11.25 49.14
CA THR A 411 -7.71 -12.50 49.41
C THR A 411 -6.22 -12.25 49.66
N GLN A 412 -5.64 -11.26 48.99
CA GLN A 412 -4.24 -10.89 49.16
C GLN A 412 -3.99 -10.32 50.56
N ILE A 413 -4.91 -9.51 51.08
CA ILE A 413 -4.90 -9.01 52.47
C ILE A 413 -4.81 -10.19 53.46
N GLU A 414 -5.65 -11.21 53.33
CA GLU A 414 -5.60 -12.38 54.22
C GLU A 414 -4.26 -13.14 54.10
N LYS A 415 -3.73 -13.31 52.88
CA LYS A 415 -2.44 -13.97 52.65
C LYS A 415 -1.27 -13.17 53.24
N ASP A 416 -1.30 -11.85 53.10
CA ASP A 416 -0.23 -10.96 53.57
C ASP A 416 -0.17 -10.92 55.10
N ASP A 417 -1.30 -10.96 55.81
CA ASP A 417 -1.31 -11.13 57.27
C ASP A 417 -0.67 -12.45 57.70
N ILE A 418 -1.06 -13.57 57.07
CA ILE A 418 -0.48 -14.89 57.38
C ILE A 418 1.03 -14.90 57.12
N ASN A 419 1.45 -14.36 55.97
CA ASN A 419 2.87 -14.28 55.59
C ASN A 419 3.66 -13.39 56.55
N ALA A 420 3.11 -12.23 56.92
CA ALA A 420 3.74 -11.32 57.87
C ALA A 420 3.90 -11.98 59.25
N ARG A 421 2.88 -12.70 59.75
CA ARG A 421 2.97 -13.47 61.00
C ARG A 421 4.03 -14.56 60.95
N GLN A 422 4.10 -15.32 59.85
CA GLN A 422 5.12 -16.35 59.69
C GLN A 422 6.53 -15.75 59.67
N LYS A 423 6.74 -14.69 58.90
CA LYS A 423 8.04 -13.99 58.81
C LYS A 423 8.45 -13.34 60.12
N ALA A 424 7.54 -12.69 60.83
CA ALA A 424 7.82 -12.11 62.15
C ALA A 424 8.35 -13.17 63.12
N ASN A 425 7.70 -14.34 63.18
CA ASN A 425 8.18 -15.47 64.00
C ASN A 425 9.57 -15.97 63.56
N VAL A 426 9.83 -16.03 62.25
CA VAL A 426 11.15 -16.39 61.72
C VAL A 426 12.21 -15.35 62.12
N TYR A 427 11.91 -14.05 62.05
CA TYR A 427 12.85 -12.98 62.43
C TYR A 427 13.18 -13.00 63.92
N VAL A 428 12.21 -13.27 64.80
CA VAL A 428 12.47 -13.46 66.24
C VAL A 428 13.43 -14.63 66.48
N ASN A 429 13.17 -15.78 65.86
CA ASN A 429 14.07 -16.94 65.95
C ASN A 429 15.47 -16.63 65.39
N ARG A 430 15.52 -15.90 64.28
CA ARG A 430 16.76 -15.47 63.63
C ARG A 430 17.58 -14.54 64.51
N LEU A 431 16.95 -13.56 65.17
CA LEU A 431 17.60 -12.67 66.14
C LEU A 431 18.20 -13.48 67.31
N HIS A 432 17.45 -14.43 67.86
CA HIS A 432 17.96 -15.31 68.91
C HIS A 432 19.14 -16.17 68.45
N THR A 433 19.08 -16.71 67.23
CA THR A 433 20.17 -17.50 66.66
C THR A 433 21.42 -16.65 66.42
N ILE A 434 21.28 -15.44 65.88
CA ILE A 434 22.40 -14.49 65.69
C ILE A 434 23.02 -14.12 67.04
N LYS A 435 22.19 -13.76 68.03
CA LYS A 435 22.65 -13.46 69.39
C LYS A 435 23.44 -14.63 69.98
N ARG A 436 22.90 -15.86 69.91
CA ARG A 436 23.55 -17.07 70.42
C ARG A 436 24.83 -17.42 69.64
N TYR A 437 24.86 -17.16 68.33
CA TYR A 437 26.05 -17.37 67.49
C TYR A 437 27.19 -16.44 67.92
N MET A 438 26.88 -15.18 68.16
CA MET A 438 27.85 -14.19 68.68
C MET A 438 28.31 -14.52 70.09
N GLU A 439 27.41 -14.90 71.02
CA GLU A 439 27.78 -15.26 72.40
C GLU A 439 28.69 -16.49 72.50
N LYS A 440 28.59 -17.44 71.56
CA LYS A 440 29.44 -18.64 71.53
C LYS A 440 30.86 -18.37 71.03
N ARG A 441 31.05 -17.32 70.22
CA ARG A 441 32.38 -16.89 69.79
C ARG A 441 32.92 -16.04 70.94
N ASN A 442 33.92 -16.54 71.67
CA ASN A 442 34.53 -15.87 72.82
C ASN A 442 35.33 -14.62 72.40
N LEU A 443 34.66 -13.65 71.80
CA LEU A 443 35.25 -12.39 71.32
C LEU A 443 35.57 -11.49 72.53
N PRO A 444 36.67 -10.70 72.49
CA PRO A 444 37.03 -9.78 73.56
C PRO A 444 35.95 -8.71 73.87
N GLY A 445 35.19 -8.30 72.85
CA GLY A 445 34.04 -7.41 72.97
C GLY A 445 33.23 -7.28 71.68
N ILE A 446 32.05 -6.69 71.76
CA ILE A 446 31.12 -6.57 70.62
C ILE A 446 31.20 -5.14 70.06
N PRO A 447 31.35 -4.95 68.73
CA PRO A 447 31.40 -3.62 68.13
C PRO A 447 30.12 -2.84 68.39
N GLN A 448 30.22 -1.52 68.61
CA GLN A 448 29.05 -0.66 68.82
C GLN A 448 28.13 -0.60 67.60
N THR A 449 28.68 -0.75 66.39
CA THR A 449 27.94 -0.80 65.12
C THR A 449 26.95 -1.97 65.11
N PHE A 450 27.41 -3.15 65.52
CA PHE A 450 26.58 -4.35 65.65
C PHE A 450 25.48 -4.17 66.68
N LEU A 451 25.80 -3.63 67.86
CA LEU A 451 24.81 -3.40 68.91
C LEU A 451 23.69 -2.46 68.43
N LYS A 452 24.04 -1.37 67.74
CA LYS A 452 23.05 -0.44 67.18
C LYS A 452 22.16 -1.14 66.16
N LEU A 453 22.73 -1.91 65.22
CA LEU A 453 21.95 -2.67 64.23
C LEU A 453 21.05 -3.72 64.89
N PHE A 454 21.58 -4.43 65.90
CA PHE A 454 20.82 -5.44 66.63
C PHE A 454 19.62 -4.81 67.37
N PHE A 455 19.82 -3.68 68.05
CA PHE A 455 18.72 -2.98 68.73
C PHE A 455 17.71 -2.41 67.73
N THR A 456 18.15 -1.84 66.60
CA THR A 456 17.22 -1.39 65.54
C THR A 456 16.41 -2.55 64.98
N ALA A 457 17.04 -3.65 64.60
CA ALA A 457 16.35 -4.83 64.06
C ALA A 457 15.41 -5.46 65.10
N SER A 458 15.81 -5.49 66.37
CA SER A 458 14.98 -5.96 67.48
C SER A 458 13.76 -5.06 67.69
N ASN A 459 13.95 -3.74 67.73
CA ASN A 459 12.85 -2.79 67.90
C ASN A 459 11.88 -2.88 66.73
N ASN A 460 12.36 -2.93 65.48
CA ASN A 460 11.50 -3.02 64.30
C ASN A 460 10.76 -4.37 64.23
N THR A 461 11.36 -5.46 64.72
CA THR A 461 10.67 -6.76 64.84
C THR A 461 9.62 -6.75 65.95
N GLU A 462 9.91 -6.07 67.06
CA GLU A 462 8.95 -5.87 68.15
C GLU A 462 7.78 -4.99 67.71
N ASP A 463 8.05 -3.88 67.02
CA ASP A 463 7.06 -3.00 66.44
C ASP A 463 6.17 -3.76 65.44
N LEU A 464 6.75 -4.63 64.60
CA LEU A 464 5.99 -5.51 63.71
C LEU A 464 5.06 -6.46 64.48
N MET A 465 5.52 -7.05 65.59
CA MET A 465 4.67 -7.91 66.44
C MET A 465 3.55 -7.11 67.09
N VAL A 466 3.85 -5.92 67.60
CA VAL A 466 2.85 -5.03 68.21
C VAL A 466 1.79 -4.62 67.18
N GLU A 467 2.17 -4.28 65.95
CA GLU A 467 1.21 -3.97 64.87
C GLU A 467 0.34 -5.17 64.50
N LEU A 468 0.89 -6.39 64.50
CA LEU A 468 0.16 -7.64 64.20
C LEU A 468 -0.77 -8.11 65.34
N GLU A 469 -0.55 -7.64 66.57
CA GLU A 469 -1.37 -7.94 67.76
C GLU A 469 -2.50 -6.91 67.97
N GLN A 470 -2.53 -5.83 67.21
CA GLN A 470 -3.60 -4.84 67.30
C GLN A 470 -4.97 -5.45 66.96
N LYS A 471 -6.02 -4.96 67.63
CA LYS A 471 -7.40 -5.41 67.43
C LYS A 471 -7.91 -5.15 66.00
N MET A 472 -7.39 -4.13 65.33
CA MET A 472 -7.64 -3.86 63.91
C MET A 472 -6.31 -3.63 63.22
N ILE A 473 -5.97 -4.50 62.28
CA ILE A 473 -4.65 -4.52 61.66
C ILE A 473 -4.66 -3.65 60.40
N ASN A 474 -3.67 -2.76 60.27
CA ASN A 474 -3.43 -2.05 59.02
C ASN A 474 -2.37 -2.82 58.21
N ILE A 475 -2.82 -3.54 57.18
CA ILE A 475 -1.92 -4.38 56.37
C ILE A 475 -0.87 -3.56 55.61
N GLU A 476 -1.18 -2.32 55.24
CA GLU A 476 -0.22 -1.46 54.54
C GLU A 476 0.94 -1.05 55.46
N SER A 477 0.64 -0.72 56.72
CA SER A 477 1.69 -0.43 57.70
C SER A 477 2.50 -1.68 58.00
N VAL A 478 1.84 -2.82 58.24
CA VAL A 478 2.49 -4.10 58.50
C VAL A 478 3.42 -4.50 57.37
N THR A 479 3.00 -4.35 56.11
CA THR A 479 3.84 -4.68 54.95
C THR A 479 5.07 -3.78 54.86
N ARG A 480 4.91 -2.48 55.13
CA ARG A 480 6.04 -1.52 55.15
C ARG A 480 7.02 -1.82 56.28
N VAL A 481 6.52 -2.10 57.48
CA VAL A 481 7.35 -2.45 58.65
C VAL A 481 8.04 -3.80 58.43
N LEU A 482 7.35 -4.76 57.80
CA LEU A 482 7.92 -6.05 57.42
C LEU A 482 9.10 -5.89 56.45
N GLU A 483 8.98 -5.01 55.45
CA GLU A 483 10.07 -4.74 54.50
C GLU A 483 11.29 -4.12 55.20
N ILE A 484 11.05 -3.13 56.08
CA ILE A 484 12.11 -2.51 56.90
C ILE A 484 12.79 -3.58 57.77
N ALA A 485 12.01 -4.39 58.49
CA ALA A 485 12.53 -5.47 59.33
C ALA A 485 13.31 -6.51 58.50
N THR A 486 12.87 -6.82 57.27
CA THR A 486 13.58 -7.73 56.38
C THR A 486 14.97 -7.19 56.05
N ASN A 487 15.06 -5.93 55.61
CA ASN A 487 16.31 -5.28 55.26
C ASN A 487 17.25 -5.16 56.46
N ASP A 488 16.74 -4.81 57.63
CA ASP A 488 17.53 -4.72 58.86
C ASP A 488 18.06 -6.09 59.31
N MET A 489 17.26 -7.15 59.15
CA MET A 489 17.68 -8.51 59.47
C MET A 489 18.76 -9.03 58.53
N GLU A 490 18.69 -8.71 57.24
CA GLU A 490 19.74 -9.04 56.25
C GLU A 490 21.03 -8.26 56.51
N ALA A 491 20.92 -6.97 56.84
CA ALA A 491 22.06 -6.14 57.21
C ALA A 491 22.74 -6.67 58.48
N LEU A 492 21.95 -7.03 59.50
CA LEU A 492 22.44 -7.61 60.75
C LEU A 492 23.16 -8.94 60.51
N GLU A 493 22.59 -9.82 59.69
CA GLU A 493 23.21 -11.10 59.36
C GLU A 493 24.55 -10.89 58.64
N THR A 494 24.57 -10.01 57.63
CA THR A 494 25.78 -9.71 56.85
C THR A 494 26.88 -9.18 57.76
N GLU A 495 26.54 -8.26 58.65
CA GLU A 495 27.49 -7.69 59.61
C GLU A 495 27.97 -8.73 60.63
N THR A 496 27.08 -9.61 61.10
CA THR A 496 27.44 -10.74 61.98
C THR A 496 28.52 -11.59 61.32
N TYR A 497 28.33 -11.93 60.04
CA TYR A 497 29.30 -12.73 59.30
C TYR A 497 30.63 -12.00 59.10
N ASN A 498 30.59 -10.71 58.76
CA ASN A 498 31.79 -9.90 58.58
C ASN A 498 32.60 -9.83 59.88
N ILE A 499 31.95 -9.54 61.00
CA ILE A 499 32.61 -9.46 62.32
C ILE A 499 33.28 -10.79 62.67
N VAL A 500 32.57 -11.91 62.52
CA VAL A 500 33.12 -13.23 62.84
C VAL A 500 34.25 -13.62 61.89
N GLN A 501 34.14 -13.25 60.61
CA GLN A 501 35.18 -13.44 59.62
C GLN A 501 36.46 -12.68 59.99
N TYR A 502 36.35 -11.37 60.17
CA TYR A 502 37.50 -10.53 60.50
C TYR A 502 38.10 -10.89 61.85
N ALA A 503 37.28 -11.24 62.85
CA ALA A 503 37.79 -11.69 64.14
C ALA A 503 38.60 -12.99 64.02
N THR A 504 38.06 -14.01 63.34
CA THR A 504 38.76 -15.30 63.18
C THR A 504 40.03 -15.16 62.35
N LEU A 505 39.98 -14.38 61.27
CA LEU A 505 41.14 -14.12 60.41
C LEU A 505 42.22 -13.34 61.17
N THR A 506 41.83 -12.31 61.93
CA THR A 506 42.77 -11.52 62.74
C THR A 506 43.44 -12.38 63.79
N GLU A 507 42.70 -13.26 64.51
CA GLU A 507 43.30 -14.20 65.45
C GLU A 507 44.33 -15.12 64.78
N GLN A 508 44.01 -15.68 63.60
CA GLN A 508 44.93 -16.53 62.86
C GLN A 508 46.17 -15.77 62.39
N LEU A 509 46.00 -14.53 61.91
CA LEU A 509 47.12 -13.67 61.50
C LEU A 509 47.98 -13.22 62.69
N LEU A 510 47.37 -12.92 63.84
CA LEU A 510 48.09 -12.64 65.10
C LEU A 510 48.88 -13.87 65.58
N GLN A 511 48.30 -15.07 65.50
CA GLN A 511 49.02 -16.30 65.82
C GLN A 511 50.17 -16.56 64.86
N TYR A 512 49.99 -16.29 63.57
CA TYR A 512 51.01 -16.49 62.55
C TYR A 512 52.14 -15.45 62.66
N SER A 513 51.81 -14.18 62.91
CA SER A 513 52.77 -13.08 63.03
C SER A 513 53.72 -13.24 64.22
N ASN A 514 53.33 -13.99 65.27
CA ASN A 514 54.24 -14.38 66.36
C ASN A 514 55.53 -15.06 65.87
N ARG A 515 55.52 -15.70 64.69
CA ARG A 515 56.72 -16.31 64.09
C ARG A 515 57.73 -15.26 63.59
N TYR A 516 57.26 -14.09 63.17
CA TYR A 516 58.06 -13.01 62.61
C TYR A 516 58.39 -11.91 63.62
N ARG A 517 57.79 -11.96 64.82
CA ARG A 517 57.95 -10.96 65.90
C ARG A 517 59.40 -10.72 66.34
N SER A 518 60.25 -11.74 66.25
CA SER A 518 61.67 -11.64 66.64
C SER A 518 62.57 -11.11 65.51
N PHE A 519 62.06 -11.00 64.28
CA PHE A 519 62.87 -10.73 63.08
C PHE A 519 62.67 -9.32 62.51
N ASP A 520 61.51 -8.67 62.71
CA ASP A 520 61.25 -7.31 62.24
C ASP A 520 60.50 -6.49 63.31
N GLU A 521 61.11 -5.39 63.75
CA GLU A 521 60.57 -4.47 64.76
C GLU A 521 59.26 -3.79 64.30
N ARG A 522 59.11 -3.58 62.98
CA ARG A 522 57.89 -2.98 62.40
C ARG A 522 56.68 -3.91 62.51
N ILE A 523 56.90 -5.22 62.42
CA ILE A 523 55.85 -6.23 62.61
C ILE A 523 55.45 -6.28 64.09
N GLN A 524 56.39 -6.07 65.00
CA GLN A 524 56.09 -6.01 66.44
C GLN A 524 55.26 -4.78 66.81
N GLU A 525 55.55 -3.61 66.23
CA GLU A 525 54.74 -2.40 66.41
C GLU A 525 53.33 -2.59 65.86
N ALA A 526 53.20 -3.03 64.59
CA ALA A 526 51.91 -3.31 63.98
C ALA A 526 51.12 -4.41 64.71
N PHE A 527 51.79 -5.41 65.28
CA PHE A 527 51.15 -6.44 66.12
C PHE A 527 50.56 -5.85 67.39
N ASN A 528 51.32 -5.01 68.10
CA ASN A 528 50.83 -4.37 69.33
C ASN A 528 49.68 -3.41 69.05
N GLU A 529 49.76 -2.63 67.96
CA GLU A 529 48.66 -1.76 67.51
C GLU A 529 47.42 -2.56 67.11
N ALA A 530 47.58 -3.61 66.30
CA ALA A 530 46.47 -4.46 65.90
C ALA A 530 45.83 -5.16 67.11
N LEU A 531 46.62 -5.59 68.09
CA LEU A 531 46.14 -6.19 69.33
C LEU A 531 45.41 -5.16 70.20
N ASP A 532 45.90 -3.92 70.28
CA ASP A 532 45.22 -2.84 71.02
C ASP A 532 43.86 -2.50 70.40
N ILE A 533 43.80 -2.39 69.07
CA ILE A 533 42.55 -2.18 68.31
C ILE A 533 41.59 -3.36 68.52
N PHE A 534 42.10 -4.60 68.52
CA PHE A 534 41.31 -5.81 68.70
C PHE A 534 40.73 -5.95 70.12
N GLU A 535 41.53 -5.64 71.16
CA GLU A 535 41.14 -5.84 72.56
C GLU A 535 40.43 -4.63 73.19
N LYS A 536 40.72 -3.40 72.75
CA LYS A 536 40.17 -2.17 73.36
C LYS A 536 39.16 -1.44 72.48
N GLU A 537 39.42 -1.31 71.19
CA GLU A 537 38.54 -0.58 70.26
C GLU A 537 37.44 -1.50 69.68
N PHE A 538 37.66 -2.82 69.73
CA PHE A 538 36.77 -3.86 69.20
C PHE A 538 36.50 -3.71 67.70
N ASP A 539 37.39 -3.04 66.95
CA ASP A 539 37.31 -2.92 65.50
C ASP A 539 38.12 -4.03 64.82
N TYR A 540 37.43 -5.12 64.51
CA TYR A 540 38.02 -6.31 63.89
C TYR A 540 38.50 -6.05 62.46
N HIS A 541 37.86 -5.14 61.73
CA HIS A 541 38.23 -4.83 60.36
C HIS A 541 39.54 -4.02 60.34
N ALA A 542 39.60 -2.96 61.15
CA ALA A 542 40.80 -2.14 61.25
C ALA A 542 41.99 -2.94 61.78
N SER A 543 41.77 -3.84 62.75
CA SER A 543 42.81 -4.73 63.26
C SER A 543 43.32 -5.69 62.18
N PHE A 544 42.42 -6.30 61.39
CA PHE A 544 42.77 -7.14 60.25
C PHE A 544 43.61 -6.39 59.20
N ASP A 545 43.21 -5.18 58.84
CA ASP A 545 43.91 -4.35 57.84
C ASP A 545 45.32 -3.99 58.29
N LYS A 546 45.50 -3.66 59.58
CA LYS A 546 46.81 -3.29 60.12
C LYS A 546 47.78 -4.47 60.14
N ILE A 547 47.32 -5.64 60.58
CA ILE A 547 48.18 -6.83 60.61
C ILE A 547 48.43 -7.41 59.21
N SER A 548 47.45 -7.36 58.33
CA SER A 548 47.58 -7.81 56.94
C SER A 548 48.60 -6.98 56.16
N GLN A 549 48.56 -5.65 56.27
CA GLN A 549 49.54 -4.76 55.63
C GLN A 549 50.97 -5.04 56.12
N ALA A 550 51.17 -5.23 57.42
CA ALA A 550 52.47 -5.53 57.98
C ALA A 550 53.00 -6.91 57.54
N LEU A 551 52.14 -7.92 57.45
CA LEU A 551 52.49 -9.27 57.00
C LEU A 551 52.74 -9.34 55.49
N GLU A 552 52.02 -8.57 54.66
CA GLU A 552 52.26 -8.54 53.21
C GLU A 552 53.62 -7.94 52.84
N VAL A 553 54.11 -6.97 53.63
CA VAL A 553 55.46 -6.43 53.46
C VAL A 553 56.53 -7.48 53.79
N ALA A 554 56.25 -8.41 54.70
CA ALA A 554 57.15 -9.48 55.12
C ALA A 554 57.10 -10.70 54.18
N GLU A 555 55.90 -11.15 53.81
CA GLU A 555 55.65 -12.23 52.87
C GLU A 555 54.41 -11.92 52.02
N PRO A 556 54.59 -11.52 50.75
CA PRO A 556 53.47 -11.20 49.86
C PRO A 556 52.56 -12.42 49.63
N GLY A 557 51.25 -12.24 49.82
CA GLY A 557 50.22 -13.26 49.51
C GLY A 557 49.80 -14.18 50.67
N VAL A 558 50.31 -13.97 51.88
CA VAL A 558 49.90 -14.72 53.08
C VAL A 558 48.44 -14.45 53.46
N THR A 559 48.03 -13.18 53.42
CA THR A 559 46.67 -12.68 53.68
C THR A 559 45.62 -13.38 52.82
N ASN A 560 45.82 -13.37 51.50
CA ASN A 560 44.93 -14.02 50.53
C ASN A 560 44.81 -15.53 50.77
N ARG A 561 45.89 -16.21 51.19
CA ARG A 561 45.84 -17.64 51.51
C ARG A 561 44.96 -17.93 52.72
N PHE A 562 45.05 -17.11 53.77
CA PHE A 562 44.21 -17.25 54.95
C PHE A 562 42.74 -16.93 54.65
N VAL A 563 42.46 -15.86 53.89
CA VAL A 563 41.11 -15.51 53.43
C VAL A 563 40.48 -16.64 52.62
N THR A 564 41.17 -17.16 51.59
CA THR A 564 40.68 -18.30 50.78
C THR A 564 40.50 -19.57 51.61
N SER A 565 41.31 -19.80 52.64
CA SER A 565 41.16 -20.95 53.54
C SER A 565 39.94 -20.82 54.45
N TYR A 566 39.67 -19.61 54.94
CA TYR A 566 38.51 -19.30 55.76
C TYR A 566 37.22 -19.41 54.95
N GLU A 567 37.18 -18.87 53.74
CA GLU A 567 36.02 -19.01 52.84
C GLU A 567 35.65 -20.48 52.58
N LYS A 568 36.64 -21.37 52.48
CA LYS A 568 36.42 -22.83 52.33
C LYS A 568 35.95 -23.53 53.59
N THR A 569 36.18 -22.95 54.77
CA THR A 569 35.86 -23.54 56.08
C THR A 569 34.79 -22.77 56.86
N ARG A 570 34.20 -21.74 56.26
CA ARG A 570 33.20 -20.88 56.88
C ARG A 570 31.99 -21.69 57.32
N GLU A 571 31.72 -21.67 58.62
CA GLU A 571 30.50 -22.24 59.19
C GLU A 571 29.33 -21.29 58.89
N THR A 572 28.33 -21.78 58.14
CA THR A 572 27.09 -21.05 57.92
C THR A 572 26.22 -21.09 59.18
N ILE A 573 25.61 -19.94 59.51
CA ILE A 573 24.61 -19.90 60.59
C ILE A 573 23.42 -20.74 60.12
N ARG A 574 23.11 -21.82 60.85
CA ARG A 574 21.90 -22.62 60.61
C ARG A 574 20.75 -21.98 61.39
N PHE A 575 19.80 -21.39 60.66
CA PHE A 575 18.60 -20.77 61.21
C PHE A 575 17.53 -21.79 61.57
#